data_AF-A0A388M1S8-F1
#
_entry.id   AF-A0A388M1S8-F1
#
_cell.length_a   1.000
_cell.length_b   1.000
_cell.length_c   1.000
_cell.angle_alpha   90.00
_cell.angle_beta   90.00
_cell.angle_gamma   90.00
#
_symmetry.space_group_name_H-M   'P 1'
#
loop_
_entity.id
_entity.type
_entity.pdbx_description
1 polymer ?
#
loop_
_entity_poly.entity_id
_entity_poly.type
_entity_poly.pdbx_seq_one_letter_code
_entity_poly.pdbx_strand_id
1 'polypeptide(L)'
;MDSNSNAPFVRNCYNCGQPGHISRLCPLCDRRLNGHPRSTSSAIVPFQALILSVSTSVPTANVPYNGRYSGGGYLRQRVTTLEDVVEKIKSKHDADEAKEQAAKEEIERKKRENKEEERRMREKKEREEFHSSITKELSSKLDVVVGAIGKKNDDSEVAKLKQEIERLKCEQCVAGPSTTVHKPPTEAQRVERLKQEQAEMKAESERRFAISEEEIAKLNRLREEAVADAEAWKNEALRPGNKRGSLVMGSPTSQMRIRPRVTPSQVTGTGKKKADEHLKGVVERHVMEVDMLKELRLKELNGRREAEQELEKLKEKHERDQREIERLR
;
A
#
# COMPACT_ATOMS: atom_id res chain seq x y z
N MET A 1 -4.95 33.79 56.09
CA MET A 1 -5.99 34.63 55.45
C MET A 1 -5.53 34.84 54.03
N ASP A 2 -6.47 34.96 53.07
CA ASP A 2 -6.29 35.07 51.60
C ASP A 2 -6.75 33.78 50.90
N SER A 3 -8.05 33.50 50.89
CA SER A 3 -9.11 34.07 50.02
C SER A 3 -9.24 33.28 48.71
N ASN A 4 -10.03 32.21 48.85
CA ASN A 4 -10.63 31.35 47.83
C ASN A 4 -11.31 32.18 46.73
N SER A 5 -10.67 32.28 45.56
CA SER A 5 -11.20 33.01 44.40
C SER A 5 -12.06 32.07 43.55
N ASN A 6 -13.22 31.68 44.06
CA ASN A 6 -14.27 31.04 43.27
C ASN A 6 -15.46 31.98 43.19
N ALA A 7 -15.26 33.11 42.50
CA ALA A 7 -16.37 33.97 42.09
C ALA A 7 -17.01 33.34 40.85
N PRO A 8 -18.31 33.00 40.86
CA PRO A 8 -18.97 32.49 39.67
C PRO A 8 -18.94 33.60 38.63
N PHE A 9 -18.34 33.32 37.47
CA PHE A 9 -18.35 34.21 36.31
C PHE A 9 -19.82 34.45 35.96
N VAL A 10 -20.39 35.58 36.40
CA VAL A 10 -21.78 35.93 36.15
C VAL A 10 -21.88 36.25 34.65
N ARG A 11 -22.21 35.23 33.86
CA ARG A 11 -22.37 35.39 32.42
C ARG A 11 -23.65 36.19 32.16
N ASN A 12 -23.48 37.35 31.53
CA ASN A 12 -24.59 38.16 31.09
C ASN A 12 -25.31 37.47 29.92
N CYS A 13 -26.62 37.61 29.87
CA CYS A 13 -27.45 37.08 28.79
C CYS A 13 -27.05 37.70 27.45
N TYR A 14 -26.75 36.89 26.42
CA TYR A 14 -26.37 37.40 25.11
C TYR A 14 -27.53 38.05 24.32
N ASN A 15 -28.77 37.93 24.80
CA ASN A 15 -29.94 38.57 24.19
C ASN A 15 -30.19 39.98 24.75
N CYS A 16 -30.13 40.16 26.08
CA CYS A 16 -30.48 41.44 26.74
C CYS A 16 -29.33 42.09 27.54
N GLY A 17 -28.20 41.40 27.72
CA GLY A 17 -27.03 41.89 28.45
C GLY A 17 -27.16 41.88 29.98
N GLN A 18 -28.29 41.45 30.54
CA GLN A 18 -28.47 41.41 32.00
C GLN A 18 -27.89 40.12 32.63
N PRO A 19 -27.31 40.21 33.83
CA PRO A 19 -26.82 39.05 34.58
C PRO A 19 -27.97 38.19 35.15
N GLY A 20 -27.67 36.93 35.51
CA GLY A 20 -28.60 36.06 36.24
C GLY A 20 -29.38 35.06 35.38
N HIS A 21 -29.26 35.09 34.05
CA HIS A 21 -29.84 34.09 33.15
C HIS A 21 -29.05 33.96 31.84
N ILE A 22 -29.16 32.81 31.16
CA ILE A 22 -28.63 32.58 29.82
C ILE A 22 -29.69 32.86 28.76
N SER A 23 -29.30 33.11 27.50
CA SER A 23 -30.21 33.59 26.42
C SER A 23 -31.48 32.76 26.21
N ARG A 24 -31.46 31.47 26.54
CA ARG A 24 -32.63 30.57 26.42
C ARG A 24 -33.69 30.78 27.51
N LEU A 25 -33.32 31.42 28.62
CA LEU A 25 -34.17 31.70 29.79
C LEU A 25 -34.45 33.20 29.93
N CYS A 26 -34.24 33.99 28.86
CA CYS A 26 -34.47 35.42 28.89
C CYS A 26 -35.98 35.73 28.90
N PRO A 27 -36.48 36.54 29.84
CA PRO A 27 -37.89 36.93 29.89
C PRO A 27 -38.30 37.89 28.77
N LEU A 28 -37.32 38.45 28.04
CA LEU A 28 -37.56 39.31 26.88
C LEU A 28 -37.51 38.47 25.59
N CYS A 29 -38.44 38.72 24.67
CA CYS A 29 -38.44 38.09 23.34
C CYS A 29 -37.10 38.34 22.64
N ASP A 30 -36.57 37.29 21.99
CA ASP A 30 -35.28 37.33 21.31
C ASP A 30 -35.25 38.48 20.27
N ARG A 31 -34.29 39.39 20.39
CA ARG A 31 -34.14 40.53 19.46
C ARG A 31 -33.96 40.06 18.01
N ARG A 32 -33.54 38.82 17.80
CA ARG A 32 -33.39 38.21 16.46
C ARG A 32 -34.72 37.92 15.76
N LEU A 33 -35.86 37.96 16.47
CA LEU A 33 -37.18 37.61 15.93
C LEU A 33 -38.07 38.81 15.61
N ASN A 34 -37.64 40.05 15.86
CA ASN A 34 -38.38 41.23 15.42
C ASN A 34 -38.16 41.45 13.91
N GLY A 35 -38.87 40.67 13.08
CA GLY A 35 -38.87 40.87 11.65
C GLY A 35 -39.69 39.92 10.78
N HIS A 36 -40.13 38.74 11.22
CA HIS A 36 -40.90 37.81 10.38
C HIS A 36 -41.95 37.01 11.19
N PRO A 37 -43.16 36.78 10.66
CA PRO A 37 -44.19 35.99 11.34
C PRO A 37 -43.79 34.51 11.42
N ARG A 38 -44.16 33.88 12.55
CA ARG A 38 -43.89 32.48 12.90
C ARG A 38 -44.29 31.51 11.78
N SER A 39 -43.30 30.86 11.17
CA SER A 39 -43.50 29.56 10.51
C SER A 39 -42.98 28.46 11.43
N THR A 40 -43.89 27.65 11.95
CA THR A 40 -43.58 26.47 12.76
C THR A 40 -43.13 25.34 11.84
N SER A 41 -41.81 25.23 11.60
CA SER A 41 -41.24 23.97 11.10
C SER A 41 -39.76 23.87 11.44
N SER A 42 -39.43 22.87 12.25
CA SER A 42 -38.08 22.49 12.61
C SER A 42 -37.45 21.63 11.51
N ALA A 43 -36.57 22.20 10.69
CA ALA A 43 -35.60 21.43 9.89
C ALA A 43 -34.40 22.31 9.50
N ILE A 44 -33.22 21.71 9.56
CA ILE A 44 -31.89 22.31 9.40
C ILE A 44 -31.58 22.59 7.92
N VAL A 45 -31.19 23.84 7.67
CA VAL A 45 -30.52 24.55 6.54
C VAL A 45 -30.05 23.73 5.31
N PRO A 46 -30.21 24.32 4.10
CA PRO A 46 -29.02 24.52 3.27
C PRO A 46 -28.83 25.97 2.78
N PHE A 47 -27.54 26.28 2.65
CA PHE A 47 -26.87 27.41 2.02
C PHE A 47 -27.67 28.13 0.92
N GLN A 48 -27.91 29.43 1.11
CA GLN A 48 -28.63 30.28 0.16
C GLN A 48 -27.66 30.73 -0.95
N ALA A 49 -27.67 30.03 -2.08
CA ALA A 49 -27.11 30.54 -3.32
C ALA A 49 -28.03 31.62 -3.89
N LEU A 50 -27.49 32.82 -4.12
CA LEU A 50 -28.15 33.91 -4.83
C LEU A 50 -28.45 33.47 -6.27
N ILE A 51 -29.73 33.16 -6.53
CA ILE A 51 -30.28 33.01 -7.87
C ILE A 51 -30.74 34.39 -8.38
N LEU A 52 -30.03 34.92 -9.37
CA LEU A 52 -30.50 36.00 -10.24
C LEU A 52 -31.66 35.46 -11.09
N SER A 53 -32.89 35.87 -10.79
CA SER A 53 -34.05 35.64 -11.65
C SER A 53 -34.08 36.69 -12.77
N VAL A 54 -33.76 36.26 -13.98
CA VAL A 54 -34.16 37.00 -15.20
C VAL A 54 -35.66 36.81 -15.35
N SER A 55 -36.41 37.87 -15.03
CA SER A 55 -37.84 37.95 -15.34
C SER A 55 -38.00 38.36 -16.80
N THR A 56 -38.45 37.43 -17.64
CA THR A 56 -38.99 37.76 -18.96
C THR A 56 -40.43 38.25 -18.80
N SER A 57 -40.58 39.54 -18.57
CA SER A 57 -41.79 40.26 -18.95
C SER A 57 -41.40 41.31 -19.99
N VAL A 58 -42.04 41.21 -21.16
CA VAL A 58 -41.93 42.18 -22.25
C VAL A 58 -42.52 43.51 -21.77
N PRO A 59 -41.88 44.65 -22.07
CA PRO A 59 -42.65 45.84 -22.39
C PRO A 59 -42.16 46.49 -23.68
N THR A 60 -43.12 46.71 -24.57
CA THR A 60 -43.06 47.68 -25.65
C THR A 60 -43.03 49.08 -25.06
N ALA A 61 -41.90 49.79 -25.18
CA ALA A 61 -41.86 51.25 -25.31
C ALA A 61 -40.42 51.70 -25.60
N ASN A 62 -40.20 52.25 -26.80
CA ASN A 62 -38.98 52.93 -27.20
C ASN A 62 -38.76 54.18 -26.34
N VAL A 63 -37.64 54.23 -25.61
CA VAL A 63 -37.00 55.49 -25.19
C VAL A 63 -35.47 55.31 -25.33
N PRO A 64 -34.77 56.05 -26.20
CA PRO A 64 -33.33 55.97 -26.31
C PRO A 64 -32.69 56.92 -25.29
N TYR A 65 -32.36 56.42 -24.11
CA TYR A 65 -31.53 57.17 -23.15
C TYR A 65 -30.08 56.67 -23.22
N ASN A 66 -29.24 57.45 -23.92
CA ASN A 66 -27.81 57.21 -24.07
C ASN A 66 -27.09 57.59 -22.75
N GLY A 67 -26.97 56.63 -21.83
CA GLY A 67 -26.24 56.76 -20.57
C GLY A 67 -24.87 56.09 -20.64
N ARG A 68 -23.87 56.82 -21.16
CA ARG A 68 -22.46 56.41 -21.23
C ARG A 68 -21.84 56.38 -19.82
N TYR A 69 -21.99 55.27 -19.09
CA TYR A 69 -21.25 55.04 -17.84
C TYR A 69 -19.85 54.50 -18.13
N SER A 70 -18.89 55.42 -18.30
CA SER A 70 -17.46 55.14 -18.23
C SER A 70 -17.06 54.79 -16.78
N GLY A 71 -17.25 53.53 -16.39
CA GLY A 71 -16.83 53.03 -15.06
C GLY A 71 -16.51 51.52 -14.99
N GLY A 72 -16.66 50.78 -16.10
CA GLY A 72 -16.51 49.31 -16.12
C GLY A 72 -15.08 48.76 -16.29
N GLY A 73 -14.08 49.61 -16.52
CA GLY A 73 -12.70 49.18 -16.81
C GLY A 73 -11.94 48.67 -15.58
N TYR A 74 -12.14 49.31 -14.42
CA TYR A 74 -11.38 49.01 -13.21
C TYR A 74 -11.70 47.64 -12.61
N LEU A 75 -12.99 47.28 -12.57
CA LEU A 75 -13.42 45.97 -12.08
C LEU A 75 -12.96 44.85 -13.02
N ARG A 76 -13.01 45.07 -14.33
CA ARG A 76 -12.53 44.11 -15.33
C ARG A 76 -11.04 43.85 -15.18
N GLN A 77 -10.23 44.90 -15.00
CA GLN A 77 -8.78 44.77 -14.80
C GLN A 77 -8.43 44.00 -13.51
N ARG A 78 -9.18 44.22 -12.41
CA ARG A 78 -8.97 43.49 -11.16
C ARG A 78 -9.33 42.01 -11.29
N VAL A 79 -10.40 41.69 -12.00
CA VAL A 79 -10.80 40.30 -12.25
C VAL A 79 -9.74 39.58 -13.07
N THR A 80 -9.23 40.18 -14.15
CA THR A 80 -8.16 39.55 -14.95
C THR A 80 -6.89 39.31 -14.13
N THR A 81 -6.50 40.26 -13.27
CA THR A 81 -5.32 40.04 -12.39
C THR A 81 -5.54 38.94 -11.35
N LEU A 82 -6.77 38.74 -10.89
CA LEU A 82 -7.09 37.66 -9.95
C LEU A 82 -7.12 36.31 -10.67
N GLU A 83 -7.66 36.27 -11.89
CA GLU A 83 -7.64 35.09 -12.76
C GLU A 83 -6.20 34.65 -13.02
N ASP A 84 -5.30 35.57 -13.38
CA ASP A 84 -3.87 35.27 -13.58
C ASP A 84 -3.19 34.73 -12.32
N VAL A 85 -3.52 35.27 -11.15
CA VAL A 85 -2.96 34.81 -9.86
C VAL A 85 -3.48 33.41 -9.51
N VAL A 86 -4.77 33.15 -9.73
CA VAL A 86 -5.38 31.83 -9.48
C VAL A 86 -4.81 30.78 -10.45
N GLU A 87 -4.63 31.13 -11.72
CA GLU A 87 -3.98 30.25 -12.70
C GLU A 87 -2.56 29.91 -12.27
N LYS A 88 -1.78 30.91 -11.83
CA LYS A 88 -0.42 30.70 -11.33
C LYS A 88 -0.35 29.84 -10.07
N ILE A 89 -1.33 29.95 -9.17
CA ILE A 89 -1.45 29.08 -7.99
C ILE A 89 -1.76 27.65 -8.41
N LYS A 90 -2.71 27.48 -9.33
CA LYS A 90 -3.12 26.17 -9.84
C LYS A 90 -1.96 25.47 -10.55
N SER A 91 -1.26 26.14 -11.46
CA SER A 91 -0.11 25.53 -12.16
C SER A 91 1.01 25.12 -11.20
N LYS A 92 1.23 25.85 -10.10
CA LYS A 92 2.20 25.45 -9.08
C LYS A 92 1.74 24.23 -8.29
N HIS A 93 0.47 24.21 -7.87
CA HIS A 93 -0.11 23.07 -7.16
C HIS A 93 -0.04 21.80 -8.02
N ASP A 94 -0.47 21.87 -9.27
CA ASP A 94 -0.44 20.75 -10.20
C ASP A 94 1.01 20.26 -10.44
N ALA A 95 1.97 21.20 -10.54
CA ALA A 95 3.38 20.86 -10.69
C ALA A 95 3.98 20.20 -9.42
N ASP A 96 3.55 20.62 -8.23
CA ASP A 96 4.03 20.06 -6.97
C ASP A 96 3.37 18.70 -6.69
N GLU A 97 2.10 18.51 -7.03
CA GLU A 97 1.44 17.20 -7.02
C GLU A 97 2.12 16.22 -7.98
N ALA A 98 2.47 16.67 -9.19
CA ALA A 98 3.18 15.85 -10.17
C ALA A 98 4.58 15.44 -9.67
N LYS A 99 5.31 16.35 -9.00
CA LYS A 99 6.61 16.02 -8.38
C LYS A 99 6.46 15.03 -7.23
N GLU A 100 5.42 15.17 -6.42
CA GLU A 100 5.16 14.23 -5.32
C GLU A 100 4.82 12.84 -5.84
N GLN A 101 4.02 12.75 -6.90
CA GLN A 101 3.72 11.48 -7.57
C GLN A 101 4.97 10.85 -8.17
N ALA A 102 5.79 11.62 -8.89
CA ALA A 102 7.06 11.15 -9.44
C ALA A 102 8.03 10.66 -8.33
N ALA A 103 8.08 11.33 -7.18
CA ALA A 103 8.88 10.91 -6.04
C ALA A 103 8.38 9.57 -5.45
N LYS A 104 7.06 9.37 -5.36
CA LYS A 104 6.47 8.11 -4.90
C LYS A 104 6.77 6.95 -5.85
N GLU A 105 6.66 7.18 -7.16
CA GLU A 105 7.00 6.19 -8.18
C GLU A 105 8.49 5.83 -8.15
N GLU A 106 9.37 6.81 -7.94
CA GLU A 106 10.81 6.59 -7.82
C GLU A 106 11.19 5.75 -6.58
N ILE A 107 10.52 5.99 -5.45
CA ILE A 107 10.71 5.19 -4.23
C ILE A 107 10.22 3.75 -4.47
N GLU A 108 9.09 3.57 -5.13
CA GLU A 108 8.53 2.25 -5.44
C GLU A 108 9.42 1.48 -6.43
N ARG A 109 9.96 2.16 -7.44
CA ARG A 109 10.96 1.63 -8.37
C ARG A 109 12.22 1.15 -7.66
N LYS A 110 12.81 1.98 -6.78
CA LYS A 110 13.98 1.59 -5.97
C LYS A 110 13.68 0.41 -5.05
N LYS A 111 12.47 0.34 -4.49
CA LYS A 111 12.04 -0.82 -3.68
C LYS A 111 11.98 -2.11 -4.51
N ARG A 112 11.54 -2.03 -5.78
CA ARG A 112 11.57 -3.17 -6.70
C ARG A 112 13.01 -3.59 -7.04
N GLU A 113 13.88 -2.63 -7.35
CA GLU A 113 15.30 -2.86 -7.63
C GLU A 113 16.01 -3.52 -6.43
N ASN A 114 15.84 -3.00 -5.21
CA ASN A 114 16.44 -3.60 -4.00
C ASN A 114 15.94 -5.02 -3.73
N LYS A 115 14.65 -5.29 -3.91
CA LYS A 115 14.10 -6.65 -3.73
C LYS A 115 14.69 -7.63 -4.75
N GLU A 116 14.88 -7.18 -5.98
CA GLU A 116 15.49 -8.01 -7.01
C GLU A 116 16.98 -8.24 -6.75
N GLU A 117 17.71 -7.22 -6.32
CA GLU A 117 19.10 -7.32 -5.91
C GLU A 117 19.27 -8.26 -4.71
N GLU A 118 18.39 -8.20 -3.71
CA GLU A 118 18.36 -9.14 -2.59
C GLU A 118 18.16 -10.58 -3.06
N ARG A 119 17.25 -10.81 -4.02
CA ARG A 119 17.04 -12.14 -4.62
C ARG A 119 18.32 -12.63 -5.31
N ARG A 120 18.99 -11.78 -6.08
CA ARG A 120 20.26 -12.13 -6.76
C ARG A 120 21.36 -12.48 -5.76
N MET A 121 21.46 -11.73 -4.66
CA MET A 121 22.44 -11.99 -3.61
C MET A 121 22.14 -13.28 -2.86
N ARG A 122 20.87 -13.60 -2.61
CA ARG A 122 20.46 -14.86 -2.00
C ARG A 122 20.83 -16.05 -2.88
N GLU A 123 20.50 -16.01 -4.17
CA GLU A 123 20.88 -17.06 -5.12
C GLU A 123 22.39 -17.24 -5.24
N LYS A 124 23.16 -16.13 -5.22
CA LYS A 124 24.62 -16.19 -5.22
C LYS A 124 25.15 -16.85 -3.94
N LYS A 125 24.62 -16.47 -2.78
CA LYS A 125 24.98 -17.06 -1.49
C LYS A 125 24.66 -18.54 -1.44
N GLU A 126 23.49 -18.96 -1.91
CA GLU A 126 23.11 -20.39 -2.00
C GLU A 126 24.05 -21.19 -2.91
N ARG A 127 24.46 -20.62 -4.05
CA ARG A 127 25.47 -21.25 -4.92
C ARG A 127 26.82 -21.41 -4.22
N GLU A 128 27.30 -20.36 -3.56
CA GLU A 128 28.56 -20.39 -2.80
C GLU A 128 28.50 -21.37 -1.63
N GLU A 129 27.38 -21.42 -0.90
CA GLU A 129 27.12 -22.38 0.17
C GLU A 129 27.09 -23.82 -0.36
N PHE A 130 26.44 -24.06 -1.51
CA PHE A 130 26.44 -25.36 -2.17
C PHE A 130 27.85 -25.79 -2.58
N HIS A 131 28.62 -24.89 -3.22
CA HIS A 131 30.01 -25.15 -3.59
C HIS A 131 30.91 -25.40 -2.37
N SER A 132 30.73 -24.64 -1.30
CA SER A 132 31.46 -24.83 -0.04
C SER A 132 31.10 -26.17 0.61
N SER A 133 29.81 -26.52 0.62
CA SER A 133 29.31 -27.80 1.15
C SER A 133 29.93 -28.98 0.39
N ILE A 134 29.89 -28.96 -0.95
CA ILE A 134 30.52 -29.99 -1.79
C ILE A 134 32.02 -30.09 -1.50
N THR A 135 32.72 -28.95 -1.44
CA THR A 135 34.17 -28.94 -1.19
C THR A 135 34.51 -29.55 0.18
N LYS A 136 33.74 -29.22 1.22
CA LYS A 136 33.89 -29.79 2.56
C LYS A 136 33.61 -31.29 2.58
N GLU A 137 32.55 -31.73 1.90
CA GLU A 137 32.19 -33.15 1.83
C GLU A 137 33.26 -33.96 1.08
N LEU A 138 33.77 -33.43 -0.04
CA LEU A 138 34.88 -34.03 -0.78
C LEU A 138 36.15 -34.09 0.06
N SER A 139 36.51 -33.00 0.77
CA SER A 139 37.67 -32.98 1.68
C SER A 139 37.52 -34.03 2.77
N SER A 140 36.36 -34.11 3.43
CA SER A 140 36.10 -35.10 4.48
C SER A 140 36.20 -36.54 3.96
N LYS A 141 35.63 -36.83 2.79
CA LYS A 141 35.75 -38.15 2.15
C LYS A 141 37.20 -38.47 1.78
N LEU A 142 37.97 -37.48 1.29
CA LEU A 142 39.39 -37.64 1.01
C LEU A 142 40.18 -37.90 2.29
N ASP A 143 39.92 -37.21 3.40
CA ASP A 143 40.59 -37.45 4.68
C ASP A 143 40.34 -38.87 5.20
N VAL A 144 39.12 -39.41 5.03
CA VAL A 144 38.80 -40.80 5.37
C VAL A 144 39.60 -41.78 4.52
N VAL A 145 39.69 -41.54 3.21
CA VAL A 145 40.47 -42.40 2.29
C VAL A 145 41.97 -42.31 2.60
N VAL A 146 42.52 -41.11 2.78
CA VAL A 146 43.92 -40.88 3.16
C VAL A 146 44.22 -41.54 4.50
N GLY A 147 43.33 -41.41 5.49
CA GLY A 147 43.47 -42.09 6.78
C GLY A 147 43.41 -43.61 6.69
N ALA A 148 42.57 -44.16 5.80
CA ALA A 148 42.50 -45.61 5.56
C ALA A 148 43.73 -46.16 4.84
N ILE A 149 44.33 -45.38 3.93
CA ILE A 149 45.58 -45.73 3.26
C ILE A 149 46.76 -45.63 4.24
N GLY A 150 46.81 -44.59 5.08
CA GLY A 150 47.84 -44.43 6.11
C GLY A 150 47.82 -45.51 7.20
N LYS A 151 46.65 -46.09 7.50
CA LYS A 151 46.50 -47.21 8.46
C LYS A 151 46.79 -48.60 7.88
N LYS A 152 46.86 -48.73 6.56
CA LYS A 152 47.15 -50.00 5.86
C LYS A 152 48.56 -50.04 5.24
N ASN A 153 49.30 -48.94 5.34
CA ASN A 153 50.72 -48.91 5.01
C ASN A 153 51.53 -49.30 6.26
N ASP A 154 51.44 -50.56 6.66
CA ASP A 154 52.60 -51.14 7.34
C ASP A 154 53.66 -51.26 6.24
N ASP A 155 54.72 -50.45 6.29
CA ASP A 155 55.83 -50.50 5.32
C ASP A 155 56.40 -51.93 5.15
N SER A 156 56.16 -52.79 6.15
CA SER A 156 56.39 -54.24 6.17
C SER A 156 55.53 -55.04 5.18
N GLU A 157 54.24 -54.75 5.05
CA GLU A 157 53.35 -55.44 4.09
C GLU A 157 53.61 -54.98 2.65
N VAL A 158 53.90 -53.69 2.44
CA VAL A 158 54.29 -53.17 1.12
C VAL A 158 55.63 -53.77 0.67
N ALA A 159 56.58 -53.96 1.58
CA ALA A 159 57.83 -54.65 1.29
C ALA A 159 57.61 -56.13 0.93
N LYS A 160 56.74 -56.84 1.66
CA LYS A 160 56.39 -58.25 1.39
C LYS A 160 55.62 -58.42 0.08
N LEU A 161 54.66 -57.55 -0.21
CA LEU A 161 53.91 -57.56 -1.48
C LEU A 161 54.79 -57.18 -2.66
N LYS A 162 55.77 -56.28 -2.50
CA LYS A 162 56.79 -56.00 -3.54
C LYS A 162 57.65 -57.22 -3.83
N GLN A 163 58.07 -57.96 -2.80
CA GLN A 163 58.84 -59.20 -2.94
C GLN A 163 58.01 -60.32 -3.61
N GLU A 164 56.72 -60.41 -3.26
CA GLU A 164 55.79 -61.38 -3.84
C GLU A 164 55.39 -61.01 -5.29
N ILE A 165 55.29 -59.72 -5.62
CA ILE A 165 55.11 -59.25 -7.01
C ILE A 165 56.35 -59.54 -7.85
N GLU A 166 57.56 -59.45 -7.29
CA GLU A 166 58.78 -59.85 -8.02
C GLU A 166 58.80 -61.36 -8.29
N ARG A 167 58.35 -62.17 -7.32
CA ARG A 167 58.15 -63.62 -7.46
C ARG A 167 57.07 -63.97 -8.49
N LEU A 168 55.90 -63.32 -8.40
CA LEU A 168 54.76 -63.54 -9.29
C LEU A 168 54.97 -62.95 -10.68
N LYS A 169 55.76 -61.89 -10.87
CA LYS A 169 56.14 -61.36 -12.19
C LYS A 169 57.10 -62.30 -12.93
N CYS A 170 57.84 -63.12 -12.19
CA CYS A 170 58.54 -64.28 -12.75
C CYS A 170 57.57 -65.42 -13.14
N GLU A 171 56.36 -65.49 -12.55
CA GLU A 171 55.37 -66.57 -12.78
C GLU A 171 54.22 -66.16 -13.74
N GLN A 172 53.91 -64.87 -13.89
CA GLN A 172 52.80 -64.30 -14.68
C GLN A 172 53.16 -63.99 -16.14
N CYS A 173 54.15 -64.69 -16.69
CA CYS A 173 54.25 -64.85 -18.15
C CYS A 173 53.16 -65.77 -18.72
N VAL A 174 52.23 -66.30 -17.90
CA VAL A 174 51.23 -67.28 -18.33
C VAL A 174 49.86 -66.98 -17.70
N ALA A 175 48.89 -66.63 -18.55
CA ALA A 175 47.43 -66.62 -18.35
C ALA A 175 46.77 -65.44 -17.57
N GLY A 176 45.91 -64.70 -18.28
CA GLY A 176 44.82 -63.87 -17.73
C GLY A 176 43.47 -64.61 -17.76
N PRO A 177 42.39 -64.06 -17.16
CA PRO A 177 41.12 -64.03 -17.90
C PRO A 177 40.11 -62.92 -17.55
N SER A 178 39.23 -62.74 -18.53
CA SER A 178 37.96 -62.02 -18.63
C SER A 178 36.85 -62.57 -17.71
N THR A 179 35.88 -61.73 -17.30
CA THR A 179 34.47 -62.14 -17.12
C THR A 179 33.49 -60.98 -17.39
N THR A 180 32.44 -61.30 -18.13
CA THR A 180 31.28 -60.47 -18.55
C THR A 180 30.19 -60.43 -17.48
N VAL A 181 29.63 -59.23 -17.22
CA VAL A 181 28.47 -59.00 -16.34
C VAL A 181 27.38 -58.23 -17.10
N HIS A 182 26.12 -58.65 -16.94
CA HIS A 182 24.94 -57.98 -17.50
C HIS A 182 24.87 -56.51 -17.06
N LYS A 183 24.70 -55.60 -18.03
CA LYS A 183 24.80 -54.15 -17.85
C LYS A 183 23.51 -53.59 -17.22
N PRO A 184 23.54 -53.06 -15.98
CA PRO A 184 22.41 -52.30 -15.44
C PRO A 184 22.13 -51.05 -16.31
N PRO A 185 20.91 -50.48 -16.28
CA PRO A 185 20.58 -49.28 -17.01
C PRO A 185 21.66 -48.24 -16.75
N THR A 186 22.32 -47.81 -17.82
CA THR A 186 23.52 -46.97 -17.71
C THR A 186 23.11 -45.68 -17.01
N GLU A 187 23.98 -45.12 -16.19
CA GLU A 187 23.72 -43.91 -15.41
C GLU A 187 23.09 -42.78 -16.24
N ALA A 188 23.52 -42.66 -17.51
CA ALA A 188 22.94 -41.79 -18.52
C ALA A 188 21.40 -41.95 -18.70
N GLN A 189 20.88 -43.19 -18.78
CA GLN A 189 19.44 -43.44 -18.89
C GLN A 189 18.65 -43.02 -17.63
N ARG A 190 19.27 -43.11 -16.45
CA ARG A 190 18.62 -42.68 -15.20
C ARG A 190 18.54 -41.15 -15.13
N VAL A 191 19.61 -40.49 -15.55
CA VAL A 191 19.67 -39.02 -15.64
C VAL A 191 18.67 -38.50 -16.68
N GLU A 192 18.55 -39.16 -17.83
CA GLU A 192 17.58 -38.78 -18.87
C GLU A 192 16.14 -38.83 -18.35
N ARG A 193 15.77 -39.91 -17.65
CA ARG A 193 14.45 -40.06 -17.02
C ARG A 193 14.17 -38.98 -15.97
N LEU A 194 15.13 -38.69 -15.10
CA LEU A 194 14.97 -37.63 -14.09
C LEU A 194 14.82 -36.24 -14.73
N LYS A 195 15.53 -35.96 -15.84
CA LYS A 195 15.36 -34.72 -16.60
C LYS A 195 13.97 -34.63 -17.22
N GLN A 196 13.46 -35.74 -17.75
CA GLN A 196 12.12 -35.81 -18.30
C GLN A 196 11.05 -35.57 -17.22
N GLU A 197 11.17 -36.20 -16.05
CA GLU A 197 10.27 -35.99 -14.91
C GLU A 197 10.31 -34.52 -14.42
N GLN A 198 11.49 -33.89 -14.37
CA GLN A 198 11.62 -32.47 -14.04
C GLN A 198 10.96 -31.57 -15.09
N ALA A 199 11.10 -31.89 -16.38
CA ALA A 199 10.48 -31.14 -17.46
C ALA A 199 8.94 -31.27 -17.42
N GLU A 200 8.43 -32.46 -17.13
CA GLU A 200 6.99 -32.71 -17.00
C GLU A 200 6.39 -31.99 -15.78
N MET A 201 7.06 -32.06 -14.62
CA MET A 201 6.66 -31.33 -13.42
C MET A 201 6.65 -29.82 -13.64
N LYS A 202 7.66 -29.30 -14.34
CA LYS A 202 7.75 -27.89 -14.73
C LYS A 202 6.61 -27.50 -15.68
N ALA A 203 6.38 -28.26 -16.74
CA ALA A 203 5.31 -28.01 -17.70
C ALA A 203 3.92 -28.06 -17.03
N GLU A 204 3.70 -28.99 -16.10
CA GLU A 204 2.46 -29.06 -15.33
C GLU A 204 2.27 -27.83 -14.43
N SER A 205 3.33 -27.37 -13.75
CA SER A 205 3.26 -26.14 -12.96
C SER A 205 2.97 -24.91 -13.83
N GLU A 206 3.59 -24.79 -15.00
CA GLU A 206 3.38 -23.69 -15.92
C GLU A 206 1.94 -23.64 -16.43
N ARG A 207 1.32 -24.81 -16.69
CA ARG A 207 -0.11 -24.88 -17.03
C ARG A 207 -1.01 -24.39 -15.91
N ARG A 208 -0.72 -24.75 -14.65
CA ARG A 208 -1.49 -24.28 -13.50
C ARG A 208 -1.36 -22.77 -13.33
N PHE A 209 -0.15 -22.24 -13.49
CA PHE A 209 0.08 -20.80 -13.46
C PHE A 209 -0.67 -20.08 -14.58
N ALA A 210 -0.63 -20.59 -15.82
CA ALA A 210 -1.35 -20.01 -16.94
C ALA A 210 -2.87 -19.90 -16.69
N ILE A 211 -3.47 -20.94 -16.10
CA ILE A 211 -4.90 -20.92 -15.73
C ILE A 211 -5.18 -19.86 -14.66
N SER A 212 -4.34 -19.76 -13.63
CA SER A 212 -4.50 -18.74 -12.59
C SER A 212 -4.28 -17.32 -13.11
N GLU A 213 -3.33 -17.11 -14.02
CA GLU A 213 -3.11 -15.82 -14.67
C GLU A 213 -4.31 -15.41 -15.53
N GLU A 214 -4.94 -16.35 -16.24
CA GLU A 214 -6.18 -16.10 -16.97
C GLU A 214 -7.33 -15.70 -16.03
N GLU A 215 -7.49 -16.38 -14.89
CA GLU A 215 -8.50 -16.03 -13.89
C GLU A 215 -8.25 -14.64 -13.29
N ILE A 216 -7.00 -14.31 -12.95
CA ILE A 216 -6.60 -12.97 -12.47
C ILE A 216 -6.91 -11.92 -13.53
N ALA A 217 -6.59 -12.18 -14.80
CA ALA A 217 -6.89 -11.26 -15.90
C ALA A 217 -8.40 -11.04 -16.05
N LYS A 218 -9.21 -12.10 -15.92
CA LYS A 218 -10.67 -12.01 -15.94
C LYS A 218 -11.22 -11.19 -14.77
N LEU A 219 -10.73 -11.42 -13.56
CA LEU A 219 -11.15 -10.66 -12.37
C LEU A 219 -10.76 -9.19 -12.47
N ASN A 220 -9.59 -8.87 -13.02
CA ASN A 220 -9.17 -7.50 -13.26
C ASN A 220 -10.08 -6.79 -14.26
N ARG A 221 -10.46 -7.43 -15.37
CA ARG A 221 -11.43 -6.86 -16.33
C ARG A 221 -12.78 -6.56 -15.68
N LEU A 222 -13.32 -7.50 -14.91
CA LEU A 222 -14.58 -7.29 -14.19
C LEU A 222 -14.49 -6.14 -13.17
N ARG A 223 -13.33 -5.98 -12.52
CA ARG A 223 -13.08 -4.86 -11.61
C ARG A 223 -13.02 -3.54 -12.38
N GLU A 224 -12.34 -3.50 -13.52
CA GLU A 224 -12.26 -2.31 -14.37
C GLU A 224 -13.64 -1.90 -14.90
N GLU A 225 -14.45 -2.86 -15.35
CA GLU A 225 -15.85 -2.63 -15.75
C GLU A 225 -16.68 -2.05 -14.60
N ALA A 226 -16.59 -2.64 -13.40
CA ALA A 226 -17.32 -2.14 -12.24
C ALA A 226 -16.88 -0.72 -11.81
N VAL A 227 -15.58 -0.40 -11.96
CA VAL A 227 -15.06 0.95 -11.71
C VAL A 227 -15.56 1.92 -12.77
N ALA A 228 -15.53 1.55 -14.05
CA ALA A 228 -16.06 2.37 -15.14
C ALA A 228 -17.56 2.66 -14.96
N ASP A 229 -18.34 1.67 -14.53
CA ASP A 229 -19.76 1.83 -14.20
C ASP A 229 -19.95 2.81 -13.05
N ALA A 230 -19.17 2.68 -11.97
CA ALA A 230 -19.24 3.59 -10.82
C ALA A 230 -18.87 5.03 -11.21
N GLU A 231 -17.88 5.20 -12.07
CA GLU A 231 -17.50 6.51 -12.63
C GLU A 231 -18.59 7.08 -13.53
N ALA A 232 -19.23 6.25 -14.37
CA ALA A 232 -20.37 6.66 -15.18
C ALA A 232 -21.54 7.14 -14.31
N TRP A 233 -21.84 6.42 -13.23
CA TRP A 233 -22.85 6.84 -12.24
C TRP A 233 -22.48 8.16 -11.55
N LYS A 234 -21.21 8.33 -11.16
CA LYS A 234 -20.71 9.57 -10.56
C LYS A 234 -20.84 10.74 -11.54
N ASN A 235 -20.49 10.54 -12.80
CA ASN A 235 -20.56 11.57 -13.83
C ASN A 235 -22.02 11.95 -14.14
N GLU A 236 -22.94 10.98 -14.23
CA GLU A 236 -24.37 11.26 -14.42
C GLU A 236 -24.98 11.98 -13.22
N ALA A 237 -24.60 11.60 -11.99
CA ALA A 237 -25.07 12.26 -10.78
C ALA A 237 -24.60 13.72 -10.67
N LEU A 238 -23.42 14.02 -11.21
CA LEU A 238 -22.83 15.37 -11.23
C LEU A 238 -23.22 16.18 -12.47
N ARG A 239 -24.01 15.61 -13.40
CA ARG A 239 -24.36 16.25 -14.67
C ARG A 239 -25.22 17.52 -14.43
N PRO A 240 -24.77 18.71 -14.86
CA PRO A 240 -25.58 19.92 -14.75
C PRO A 240 -26.77 19.89 -15.72
N GLY A 241 -28.00 19.90 -15.20
CA GLY A 241 -29.24 19.97 -15.99
C GLY A 241 -30.13 18.71 -15.95
N ASN A 242 -31.41 18.89 -16.28
CA ASN A 242 -32.57 18.01 -16.05
C ASN A 242 -32.31 16.48 -16.06
N LYS A 243 -32.76 15.79 -14.99
CA LYS A 243 -32.55 14.35 -14.69
C LYS A 243 -33.41 13.39 -15.54
N ARG A 244 -33.22 13.38 -16.86
CA ARG A 244 -34.00 12.52 -17.77
C ARG A 244 -33.15 11.77 -18.81
N GLY A 245 -32.00 11.24 -18.40
CA GLY A 245 -31.27 10.22 -19.16
C GLY A 245 -31.26 8.93 -18.36
N SER A 246 -31.93 7.88 -18.84
CA SER A 246 -31.80 6.54 -18.25
C SER A 246 -30.63 5.84 -18.94
N LEU A 247 -29.49 5.72 -18.25
CA LEU A 247 -28.41 4.83 -18.70
C LEU A 247 -28.87 3.38 -18.48
N VAL A 248 -28.98 2.61 -19.56
CA VAL A 248 -29.17 1.15 -19.49
C VAL A 248 -27.79 0.54 -19.37
N MET A 249 -27.39 0.20 -18.14
CA MET A 249 -26.22 -0.61 -17.85
C MET A 249 -26.69 -1.95 -17.29
N GLY A 250 -25.91 -3.02 -17.52
CA GLY A 250 -26.21 -4.35 -17.03
C GLY A 250 -26.22 -4.37 -15.50
N SER A 251 -27.41 -4.27 -14.90
CA SER A 251 -27.56 -4.39 -13.45
C SER A 251 -26.98 -5.74 -13.01
N PRO A 252 -26.00 -5.79 -12.08
CA PRO A 252 -25.61 -7.05 -11.48
C PRO A 252 -26.88 -7.69 -10.91
N THR A 253 -27.12 -8.96 -11.25
CA THR A 253 -28.34 -9.70 -10.94
C THR A 253 -28.60 -9.65 -9.43
N SER A 254 -29.38 -8.65 -9.01
CA SER A 254 -29.86 -8.53 -7.65
C SER A 254 -30.92 -9.60 -7.50
N GLN A 255 -30.58 -10.67 -6.79
CA GLN A 255 -31.55 -11.63 -6.29
C GLN A 255 -32.64 -10.83 -5.58
N MET A 256 -33.81 -10.72 -6.22
CA MET A 256 -34.97 -9.97 -5.78
C MET A 256 -35.38 -10.45 -4.39
N ARG A 257 -34.92 -9.77 -3.34
CA ARG A 257 -35.49 -9.92 -2.00
C ARG A 257 -36.74 -9.06 -1.96
N ILE A 258 -37.88 -9.68 -2.28
CA ILE A 258 -39.21 -9.11 -2.09
C ILE A 258 -39.30 -8.65 -0.63
N ARG A 259 -39.34 -7.32 -0.40
CA ARG A 259 -39.65 -6.75 0.91
C ARG A 259 -41.18 -6.70 1.06
N PRO A 260 -41.79 -7.38 2.05
CA PRO A 260 -43.19 -7.16 2.37
C PRO A 260 -43.37 -5.73 2.89
N ARG A 261 -44.45 -5.07 2.48
CA ARG A 261 -44.87 -3.78 3.03
C ARG A 261 -45.29 -3.99 4.49
N VAL A 262 -44.49 -3.48 5.43
CA VAL A 262 -44.80 -3.49 6.86
C VAL A 262 -45.29 -2.09 7.27
N THR A 263 -46.51 -2.03 7.80
CA THR A 263 -47.09 -0.86 8.48
C THR A 263 -46.35 -0.59 9.80
N PRO A 264 -46.14 0.68 10.22
CA PRO A 264 -45.47 0.97 11.48
C PRO A 264 -46.40 0.61 12.65
N SER A 265 -46.07 -0.46 13.37
CA SER A 265 -46.72 -0.79 14.64
C SER A 265 -46.07 -0.01 15.78
N GLN A 266 -46.89 0.44 16.72
CA GLN A 266 -46.55 1.37 17.79
C GLN A 266 -45.43 0.86 18.70
N VAL A 267 -44.58 1.80 19.10
CA VAL A 267 -43.47 1.59 20.02
C VAL A 267 -44.01 1.38 21.43
N THR A 268 -43.92 0.15 21.95
CA THR A 268 -43.92 -0.11 23.38
C THR A 268 -42.48 -0.30 23.85
N GLY A 269 -42.10 0.47 24.86
CA GLY A 269 -40.75 0.55 25.35
C GLY A 269 -40.29 -0.74 26.04
N THR A 270 -39.12 -1.23 25.64
CA THR A 270 -38.10 -1.76 26.56
C THR A 270 -36.73 -1.45 25.94
N GLY A 271 -35.98 -0.56 26.59
CA GLY A 271 -34.71 -0.05 26.10
C GLY A 271 -33.60 -1.09 26.18
N LYS A 272 -33.34 -1.82 25.09
CA LYS A 272 -31.99 -2.29 24.77
C LYS A 272 -31.49 -1.44 23.62
N LYS A 273 -30.54 -0.55 23.91
CA LYS A 273 -29.81 0.24 22.92
C LYS A 273 -29.16 -0.74 21.94
N LYS A 274 -29.78 -0.98 20.80
CA LYS A 274 -29.07 -1.46 19.62
C LYS A 274 -28.14 -0.33 19.21
N ALA A 275 -26.95 -0.30 19.81
CA ALA A 275 -25.88 0.56 19.35
C ALA A 275 -25.71 0.26 17.86
N ASP A 276 -25.76 1.30 17.05
CA ASP A 276 -25.71 1.23 15.59
C ASP A 276 -24.49 0.40 15.17
N GLU A 277 -24.73 -0.81 14.70
CA GLU A 277 -23.71 -1.81 14.39
C GLU A 277 -22.76 -1.31 13.29
N HIS A 278 -23.24 -0.38 12.46
CA HIS A 278 -22.45 0.35 11.49
C HIS A 278 -21.44 1.30 12.15
N LEU A 279 -21.85 2.05 13.17
CA LEU A 279 -20.98 2.95 13.90
C LEU A 279 -19.88 2.18 14.63
N LYS A 280 -20.21 1.00 15.17
CA LYS A 280 -19.23 0.09 15.78
C LYS A 280 -18.14 -0.31 14.77
N GLY A 281 -18.53 -0.73 13.56
CA GLY A 281 -17.57 -1.09 12.50
C GLY A 281 -16.75 0.09 11.95
N VAL A 282 -17.25 1.32 12.05
CA VAL A 282 -16.47 2.54 11.72
C VAL A 282 -15.40 2.79 12.78
N VAL A 283 -15.78 2.69 14.07
CA VAL A 283 -14.84 2.88 15.19
C VAL A 283 -13.75 1.80 15.17
N GLU A 284 -14.11 0.54 14.94
CA GLU A 284 -13.14 -0.56 14.84
C GLU A 284 -12.12 -0.33 13.72
N ARG A 285 -12.55 0.08 12.52
CA ARG A 285 -11.63 0.40 11.42
C ARG A 285 -10.71 1.57 11.75
N HIS A 286 -11.23 2.62 12.38
CA HIS A 286 -10.41 3.77 12.77
C HIS A 286 -9.36 3.39 13.82
N VAL A 287 -9.73 2.54 14.79
CA VAL A 287 -8.78 2.02 15.80
C VAL A 287 -7.67 1.22 15.12
N MET A 288 -8.01 0.32 14.18
CA MET A 288 -7.02 -0.45 13.43
C MET A 288 -6.07 0.45 12.62
N GLU A 289 -6.60 1.48 11.96
CA GLU A 289 -5.80 2.46 11.22
C GLU A 289 -4.84 3.22 12.14
N VAL A 290 -5.33 3.69 13.28
CA VAL A 290 -4.52 4.39 14.29
C VAL A 290 -3.41 3.50 14.84
N ASP A 291 -3.69 2.21 15.10
CA ASP A 291 -2.68 1.29 15.62
C ASP A 291 -1.63 0.94 14.55
N MET A 292 -2.02 0.78 13.29
CA MET A 292 -1.07 0.64 12.17
C MET A 292 -0.18 1.88 12.04
N LEU A 293 -0.74 3.10 12.18
CA LEU A 293 0.04 4.34 12.15
C LEU A 293 1.04 4.44 13.30
N LYS A 294 0.66 4.00 14.51
CA LYS A 294 1.59 3.93 15.65
C LYS A 294 2.72 2.94 15.38
N GLU A 295 2.41 1.77 14.82
CA GLU A 295 3.41 0.75 14.49
C GLU A 295 4.40 1.26 13.44
N LEU A 296 3.91 1.92 12.37
CA LEU A 296 4.75 2.53 11.35
C LEU A 296 5.68 3.59 11.94
N ARG A 297 5.14 4.46 12.80
CA ARG A 297 5.93 5.51 13.45
C ARG A 297 6.99 4.93 14.39
N LEU A 298 6.68 3.84 15.09
CA LEU A 298 7.65 3.14 15.93
C LEU A 298 8.77 2.51 15.10
N LYS A 299 8.43 1.88 13.97
CA LYS A 299 9.42 1.31 13.03
C LYS A 299 10.33 2.39 12.44
N GLU A 300 9.76 3.53 12.04
CA GLU A 300 10.54 4.68 11.53
C GLU A 300 11.52 5.20 12.58
N LEU A 301 11.08 5.39 13.82
CA LEU A 301 11.93 5.86 14.92
C LEU A 301 13.05 4.85 15.25
N ASN A 302 12.75 3.56 15.24
CA ASN A 302 13.75 2.51 15.45
C ASN A 302 14.76 2.47 14.31
N GLY A 303 14.30 2.50 13.05
CA GLY A 303 15.18 2.51 11.88
C GLY A 303 16.08 3.74 11.85
N ARG A 304 15.58 4.91 12.26
CA ARG A 304 16.40 6.12 12.42
C ARG A 304 17.49 5.92 13.46
N ARG A 305 17.16 5.35 14.63
CA ARG A 305 18.14 5.07 15.68
C ARG A 305 19.22 4.09 15.21
N GLU A 306 18.84 3.03 14.51
CA GLU A 306 19.77 2.05 13.96
C GLU A 306 20.71 2.69 12.92
N ALA A 307 20.17 3.53 12.03
CA ALA A 307 20.98 4.26 11.06
C ALA A 307 21.96 5.23 11.73
N GLU A 308 21.53 5.93 12.79
CA GLU A 308 22.40 6.82 13.57
C GLU A 308 23.54 6.02 14.25
N GLN A 309 23.25 4.84 14.79
CA GLN A 309 24.28 3.94 15.36
C GLN A 309 25.28 3.43 14.32
N GLU A 310 24.81 3.05 13.12
CA GLU A 310 25.70 2.61 12.05
C GLU A 310 26.57 3.76 11.52
N LEU A 311 26.03 4.98 11.43
CA LEU A 311 26.82 6.17 11.10
C LEU A 311 27.90 6.46 12.14
N GLU A 312 27.60 6.26 13.43
CA GLU A 312 28.58 6.41 14.50
C GLU A 312 29.71 5.39 14.37
N LYS A 313 29.39 4.11 14.16
CA LYS A 313 30.41 3.06 13.91
C LYS A 313 31.28 3.36 12.69
N LEU A 314 30.68 3.86 11.61
CA LEU A 314 31.40 4.25 10.40
C LEU A 314 32.32 5.45 10.65
N LYS A 315 31.87 6.45 11.44
CA LYS A 315 32.71 7.57 11.85
C LYS A 315 33.90 7.10 12.70
N GLU A 316 33.68 6.24 13.69
CA GLU A 316 34.76 5.67 14.51
C GLU A 316 35.76 4.88 13.67
N LYS A 317 35.29 4.09 12.70
CA LYS A 317 36.16 3.37 11.76
C LYS A 317 36.94 4.36 10.90
N HIS A 318 36.29 5.38 10.36
CA HIS A 318 36.94 6.41 9.56
C HIS A 318 38.04 7.12 10.35
N GLU A 319 37.79 7.48 11.61
CA GLU A 319 38.80 8.07 12.48
C GLU A 319 39.94 7.09 12.80
N ARG A 320 39.65 5.79 12.99
CA ARG A 320 40.67 4.77 13.20
C ARG A 320 41.58 4.63 11.98
N ASP A 321 40.98 4.57 10.78
CA ASP A 321 41.69 4.47 9.51
C ASP A 321 42.51 5.76 9.27
N GLN A 322 41.98 6.94 9.59
CA GLN A 322 42.73 8.21 9.54
C GLN A 322 43.95 8.20 10.46
N ARG A 323 43.79 7.75 11.71
CA ARG A 323 44.90 7.61 12.68
C ARG A 323 45.94 6.59 12.21
N GLU A 324 45.54 5.56 11.47
CA GLU A 324 46.47 4.61 10.86
C GLU A 324 47.23 5.23 9.68
N ILE A 325 46.54 5.96 8.80
CA ILE A 325 47.17 6.71 7.70
C ILE A 325 48.19 7.72 8.24
N GLU A 326 47.87 8.45 9.31
CA GLU A 326 48.79 9.40 9.93
C GLU A 326 50.01 8.71 10.56
N ARG A 327 49.83 7.52 11.16
CA ARG A 327 50.96 6.71 11.68
C ARG A 327 51.89 6.17 10.59
N LEU A 328 51.37 5.96 9.38
CA LEU A 328 52.13 5.44 8.24
C LEU A 328 52.79 6.55 7.40
N ARG A 329 52.53 7.83 7.69
CA ARG A 329 53.18 9.00 7.08
C ARG A 329 54.39 9.44 7.90
#